data_AF-A0AAV1DTJ7-F1
#
_entry.id   AF-A0AAV1DTJ7-F1
#
_cell.length_a   1.000
_cell.length_b   1.000
_cell.length_c   1.000
_cell.angle_alpha   90.00
_cell.angle_beta   90.00
_cell.angle_gamma   90.00
#
_symmetry.space_group_name_H-M   'P 1'
#
loop_
_entity.id
_entity.type
_entity.pdbx_description
1 polymer ?
#
loop_
_entity_poly.entity_id
_entity_poly.type
_entity_poly.pdbx_seq_one_letter_code
_entity_poly.pdbx_strand_id
1 'polypeptide(L)'
;MAEETPSSGIEGSNMEQNQNSVEATIESEVLGGAAESTCNNAESSAGASGEKNENSLEKAEDLMDRGSKAAKENDYATATDLYSRALEIRVALFGELAPECVHAYYKYGCALLYKAQDEADPLGTVPKKEGEVKGDSDKEGSVKSVTGESSTTTTVANNTEGETADEGKDQEEDDEESDGEDVAEGDEDESDLDLAWKMLDVARAIVEKHSGDTMEKVDILSALAEVALEREDIETSLSDYLKALSILERLVEPDSRHLAELNFRICLCLEIGSKPEEAIPFCQKAISICKSRVERLKNEANDLVTSTSKVNESESGQTLQQSSSTTQSAISAADKESEIETLTGLSVELEKKVWITLSLSLLNFV
;
A
#
# COMPACT_ATOMS: atom_id res chain seq x y z
N MET A 1 68.56 -33.64 4.49
CA MET A 1 67.46 -32.81 3.93
C MET A 1 66.36 -32.87 4.96
N ALA A 2 66.37 -31.98 5.97
CA ALA A 2 65.76 -30.62 5.93
C ALA A 2 64.22 -30.76 5.87
N GLU A 3 63.35 -30.26 6.75
CA GLU A 3 63.32 -29.34 7.92
C GLU A 3 62.15 -29.84 8.82
N GLU A 4 62.27 -30.01 10.14
CA GLU A 4 62.02 -29.05 11.23
C GLU A 4 60.82 -28.09 11.09
N THR A 5 59.74 -28.42 11.81
CA THR A 5 58.78 -27.46 12.42
C THR A 5 59.35 -26.94 13.75
N PRO A 6 59.13 -25.67 14.14
CA PRO A 6 58.07 -25.42 15.15
C PRO A 6 57.41 -24.02 15.16
N SER A 7 56.20 -23.99 15.73
CA SER A 7 55.57 -22.95 16.57
C SER A 7 56.19 -21.55 16.69
N SER A 8 55.41 -20.52 16.36
CA SER A 8 55.47 -19.16 16.94
C SER A 8 54.02 -18.67 17.12
N GLY A 9 53.61 -17.94 18.15
CA GLY A 9 54.35 -17.00 19.00
C GLY A 9 53.63 -15.66 18.90
N ILE A 10 52.79 -15.35 19.90
CA ILE A 10 52.06 -14.08 20.02
C ILE A 10 53.06 -12.99 20.41
N GLU A 11 53.19 -11.95 19.59
CA GLU A 11 53.88 -10.71 19.93
C GLU A 11 52.92 -9.53 19.75
N GLY A 12 52.79 -8.75 20.82
CA GLY A 12 52.19 -7.43 20.81
C GLY A 12 53.21 -6.35 20.45
N SER A 13 52.71 -5.23 19.93
CA SER A 13 53.35 -3.92 19.97
C SER A 13 52.22 -2.87 19.95
N ASN A 14 52.01 -2.16 21.06
CA ASN A 14 52.64 -0.89 21.45
C ASN A 14 51.89 0.31 20.84
N MET A 15 50.93 0.86 21.61
CA MET A 15 50.32 2.17 21.36
C MET A 15 51.04 3.21 22.21
N GLU A 16 51.64 4.18 21.54
CA GLU A 16 52.30 5.35 22.12
C GLU A 16 51.29 6.33 22.72
N GLN A 17 51.74 6.95 23.80
CA GLN A 17 51.11 7.99 24.59
C GLN A 17 51.04 9.31 23.81
N ASN A 18 49.95 10.07 24.00
CA ASN A 18 50.09 11.53 24.06
C ASN A 18 49.12 12.13 25.08
N GLN A 19 49.69 12.88 26.01
CA GLN A 19 49.05 13.63 27.07
C GLN A 19 48.69 15.03 26.53
N ASN A 20 47.60 15.62 27.00
CA ASN A 20 47.61 16.97 27.57
C ASN A 20 46.26 17.28 28.24
N SER A 21 46.36 17.55 29.54
CA SER A 21 45.33 18.01 30.46
C SER A 21 45.51 19.50 30.68
N VAL A 22 44.42 20.28 30.72
CA VAL A 22 44.35 21.44 31.62
C VAL A 22 42.90 21.73 32.02
N GLU A 23 42.73 21.78 33.34
CA GLU A 23 41.57 22.10 34.16
C GLU A 23 41.52 23.62 34.42
N ALA A 24 40.32 24.22 34.49
CA ALA A 24 40.11 25.50 35.17
C ALA A 24 38.64 25.66 35.62
N THR A 25 38.48 26.16 36.84
CA THR A 25 37.29 26.13 37.70
C THR A 25 36.92 27.57 38.13
N ILE A 26 35.64 27.79 38.53
CA ILE A 26 35.06 28.89 39.36
C ILE A 26 34.99 30.28 38.66
N GLU A 27 33.93 31.12 38.66
CA GLU A 27 33.04 31.63 39.73
C GLU A 27 31.66 32.13 39.25
N SER A 28 30.76 32.17 40.24
CA SER A 28 29.39 32.68 40.28
C SER A 28 29.29 34.20 40.45
N GLU A 29 28.26 34.84 39.86
CA GLU A 29 27.64 36.04 40.43
C GLU A 29 26.11 36.03 40.23
N VAL A 30 25.41 36.25 41.34
CA VAL A 30 23.96 36.50 41.49
C VAL A 30 23.76 37.99 41.72
N LEU A 31 22.84 38.61 40.98
CA LEU A 31 22.08 39.82 41.32
C LEU A 31 20.99 39.95 40.23
N GLY A 32 19.68 39.93 40.48
CA GLY A 32 18.93 40.48 41.59
C GLY A 32 18.16 41.71 41.09
N GLY A 33 16.89 41.55 40.68
CA GLY A 33 16.03 42.65 40.25
C GLY A 33 14.60 42.21 39.98
N ALA A 34 13.73 42.44 40.96
CA ALA A 34 12.29 42.15 40.95
C ALA A 34 11.48 43.23 40.21
N ALA A 35 10.38 42.83 39.55
CA ALA A 35 9.16 43.63 39.43
C ALA A 35 7.97 42.77 38.96
N GLU A 36 7.03 42.55 39.89
CA GLU A 36 5.58 42.71 39.76
C GLU A 36 4.87 42.08 38.54
N SER A 37 4.10 41.01 38.78
CA SER A 37 2.65 41.08 39.03
C SER A 37 1.85 41.49 37.79
N THR A 38 1.17 40.52 37.17
CA THR A 38 -0.29 40.52 36.98
C THR A 38 -0.70 39.20 36.33
N CYS A 39 -1.13 38.27 37.16
CA CYS A 39 -2.05 37.21 36.77
C CYS A 39 -3.45 37.76 36.98
N ASN A 40 -4.18 38.02 35.89
CA ASN A 40 -5.62 38.26 35.76
C ASN A 40 -5.82 38.50 34.26
N ASN A 41 -6.81 38.01 33.53
CA ASN A 41 -7.98 37.17 33.77
C ASN A 41 -8.59 37.05 32.36
N ALA A 42 -8.98 35.85 31.90
CA ALA A 42 -10.08 35.66 30.95
C ALA A 42 -10.28 34.16 30.67
N GLU A 43 -10.73 33.43 31.69
CA GLU A 43 -11.67 32.33 31.46
C GLU A 43 -12.94 32.94 30.87
N SER A 44 -13.04 33.05 29.54
CA SER A 44 -14.29 33.25 28.78
C SER A 44 -14.12 33.16 27.25
N SER A 45 -13.15 32.41 26.72
CA SER A 45 -13.12 32.04 25.29
C SER A 45 -13.11 30.53 25.02
N ALA A 46 -12.95 29.71 26.05
CA ALA A 46 -12.85 28.25 25.89
C ALA A 46 -14.15 27.59 25.40
N GLY A 47 -15.31 28.21 25.62
CA GLY A 47 -16.61 27.67 25.19
C GLY A 47 -16.85 27.80 23.68
N ALA A 48 -16.52 28.94 23.07
CA ALA A 48 -16.79 29.19 21.66
C ALA A 48 -15.75 28.56 20.72
N SER A 49 -14.49 28.42 21.15
CA SER A 49 -13.45 27.72 20.38
C SER A 49 -13.62 26.21 20.41
N GLY A 50 -14.07 25.65 21.55
CA GLY A 50 -14.36 24.22 21.69
C GLY A 50 -15.49 23.77 20.77
N GLU A 51 -16.63 24.44 20.82
CA GLU A 51 -17.79 24.12 19.97
C GLU A 51 -17.51 24.27 18.47
N LYS A 52 -16.72 25.30 18.08
CA LYS A 52 -16.33 25.48 16.67
C LYS A 52 -15.40 24.37 16.19
N ASN A 53 -14.45 23.94 17.01
CA ASN A 53 -13.50 22.88 16.67
C ASN A 53 -14.19 21.51 16.63
N GLU A 54 -15.11 21.23 17.56
CA GLU A 54 -15.90 20.00 17.60
C GLU A 54 -16.79 19.87 16.35
N ASN A 55 -17.50 20.94 15.96
CA ASN A 55 -18.28 20.99 14.72
C ASN A 55 -17.40 20.84 13.47
N SER A 56 -16.17 21.32 13.51
CA SER A 56 -15.23 21.22 12.38
C SER A 56 -14.68 19.78 12.26
N LEU A 57 -14.42 19.14 13.39
CA LEU A 57 -13.99 17.74 13.45
C LEU A 57 -15.11 16.80 12.98
N GLU A 58 -16.34 17.00 13.44
CA GLU A 58 -17.51 16.22 12.99
C GLU A 58 -17.69 16.35 11.46
N LYS A 59 -17.52 17.56 10.92
CA LYS A 59 -17.55 17.79 9.48
C LYS A 59 -16.41 17.07 8.75
N ALA A 60 -15.20 17.06 9.30
CA ALA A 60 -14.09 16.32 8.71
C ALA A 60 -14.39 14.81 8.69
N GLU A 61 -15.01 14.27 9.73
CA GLU A 61 -15.40 12.86 9.80
C GLU A 61 -16.50 12.52 8.78
N ASP A 62 -17.54 13.35 8.63
CA ASP A 62 -18.57 13.18 7.58
C ASP A 62 -17.94 13.13 6.17
N LEU A 63 -16.95 13.99 5.92
CA LEU A 63 -16.22 13.99 4.65
C LEU A 63 -15.42 12.69 4.46
N MET A 64 -14.76 12.17 5.49
CA MET A 64 -14.04 10.89 5.46
C MET A 64 -14.98 9.71 5.17
N ASP A 65 -16.15 9.68 5.81
CA ASP A 65 -17.15 8.63 5.61
C ASP A 65 -17.73 8.65 4.20
N ARG A 66 -18.04 9.85 3.69
CA ARG A 66 -18.51 10.03 2.32
C ARG A 66 -17.44 9.69 1.30
N GLY A 67 -16.18 10.06 1.55
CA GLY A 67 -15.03 9.68 0.73
C GLY A 67 -14.86 8.16 0.70
N SER A 68 -15.02 7.51 1.86
CA SER A 68 -14.97 6.04 1.98
C SER A 68 -16.10 5.35 1.22
N LYS A 69 -17.28 5.97 1.16
CA LYS A 69 -18.39 5.48 0.33
C LYS A 69 -18.09 5.63 -1.15
N ALA A 70 -17.63 6.80 -1.60
CA ALA A 70 -17.27 7.05 -2.99
C ALA A 70 -16.16 6.10 -3.48
N ALA A 71 -15.12 5.88 -2.66
CA ALA A 71 -14.04 4.93 -2.98
C ALA A 71 -14.55 3.50 -3.16
N LYS A 72 -15.51 3.03 -2.35
CA LYS A 72 -16.15 1.71 -2.52
C LYS A 72 -16.96 1.58 -3.81
N GLU A 73 -17.46 2.71 -4.32
CA GLU A 73 -18.18 2.81 -5.59
C GLU A 73 -17.20 2.95 -6.79
N ASN A 74 -15.89 2.97 -6.54
CA ASN A 74 -14.81 3.27 -7.50
C ASN A 74 -14.90 4.69 -8.10
N ASP A 75 -15.56 5.62 -7.40
CA ASP A 75 -15.51 7.04 -7.74
C ASP A 75 -14.34 7.70 -7.02
N TYR A 76 -13.13 7.46 -7.53
CA TYR A 76 -11.89 7.93 -6.91
C TYR A 76 -11.71 9.44 -7.05
N ALA A 77 -12.29 10.07 -8.09
CA ALA A 77 -12.30 11.53 -8.23
C ALA A 77 -13.06 12.19 -7.07
N THR A 78 -14.30 11.75 -6.80
CA THR A 78 -15.07 12.28 -5.67
C THR A 78 -14.43 11.93 -4.32
N ALA A 79 -13.85 10.73 -4.18
CA ALA A 79 -13.15 10.33 -2.96
C ALA A 79 -11.95 11.26 -2.66
N THR A 80 -11.15 11.55 -3.68
CA THR A 80 -9.99 12.45 -3.63
C THR A 80 -10.39 13.84 -3.12
N ASP A 81 -11.44 14.43 -3.69
CA ASP A 81 -11.96 15.75 -3.29
C ASP A 81 -12.50 15.78 -1.85
N LEU A 82 -13.13 14.69 -1.41
CA LEU A 82 -13.69 14.60 -0.06
C LEU A 82 -12.57 14.43 0.97
N TYR A 83 -11.59 13.58 0.70
CA TYR A 83 -10.46 13.35 1.60
C TYR A 83 -9.53 14.56 1.68
N SER A 84 -9.26 15.26 0.58
CA SER A 84 -8.44 16.49 0.60
C SER A 84 -9.05 17.54 1.52
N ARG A 85 -10.36 17.78 1.41
CA ARG A 85 -11.09 18.73 2.27
C ARG A 85 -11.15 18.28 3.73
N ALA A 86 -11.27 16.97 3.98
CA ALA A 86 -11.21 16.44 5.33
C ALA A 86 -9.82 16.65 5.96
N LEU A 87 -8.78 16.41 5.16
CA LEU A 87 -7.38 16.62 5.55
C LEU A 87 -7.10 18.09 5.85
N GLU A 88 -7.52 19.02 4.99
CA GLU A 88 -7.39 20.47 5.23
C GLU A 88 -7.96 20.89 6.58
N ILE A 89 -9.15 20.40 6.92
CA ILE A 89 -9.78 20.71 8.22
C ILE A 89 -8.95 20.13 9.38
N ARG A 90 -8.51 18.87 9.28
CA ARG A 90 -7.72 18.21 10.33
C ARG A 90 -6.36 18.90 10.51
N VAL A 91 -5.67 19.23 9.43
CA VAL A 91 -4.40 19.97 9.44
C VAL A 91 -4.59 21.35 10.07
N ALA A 92 -5.68 22.06 9.76
CA ALA A 92 -5.96 23.36 10.37
C ALA A 92 -6.25 23.27 11.89
N LEU A 93 -6.76 22.13 12.38
CA LEU A 93 -7.08 21.91 13.79
C LEU A 93 -5.88 21.41 14.61
N PHE A 94 -5.10 20.47 14.07
CA PHE A 94 -4.07 19.74 14.82
C PHE A 94 -2.63 20.05 14.36
N GLY A 95 -2.47 20.53 13.13
CA GLY A 95 -1.18 20.70 12.46
C GLY A 95 -0.86 19.57 11.47
N GLU A 96 0.03 19.86 10.53
CA GLU A 96 0.40 18.96 9.41
C GLU A 96 1.01 17.62 9.87
N LEU A 97 1.79 17.64 10.95
CA LEU A 97 2.53 16.45 11.43
C LEU A 97 1.89 15.79 12.66
N ALA A 98 0.61 16.08 12.91
CA ALA A 98 -0.13 15.54 14.04
C ALA A 98 -0.62 14.10 13.77
N PRO A 99 -0.59 13.19 14.76
CA PRO A 99 -1.08 11.81 14.59
C PRO A 99 -2.56 11.73 14.18
N GLU A 100 -3.37 12.71 14.55
CA GLU A 100 -4.80 12.81 14.19
C GLU A 100 -5.04 13.02 12.69
N CYS A 101 -4.00 13.38 11.93
CA CYS A 101 -4.06 13.61 10.48
C CYS A 101 -3.66 12.37 9.67
N VAL A 102 -3.01 11.37 10.27
CA VAL A 102 -2.44 10.20 9.56
C VAL A 102 -3.49 9.49 8.71
N HIS A 103 -4.65 9.19 9.29
CA HIS A 103 -5.71 8.49 8.58
C HIS A 103 -6.21 9.26 7.36
N ALA A 104 -6.28 10.59 7.45
CA ALA A 104 -6.69 11.45 6.34
C ALA A 104 -5.64 11.49 5.22
N TYR A 105 -4.35 11.64 5.57
CA TYR A 105 -3.24 11.54 4.61
C TYR A 105 -3.24 10.18 3.90
N TYR A 106 -3.37 9.10 4.65
CA TYR A 106 -3.39 7.74 4.11
C TYR A 106 -4.54 7.55 3.11
N LYS A 107 -5.78 7.89 3.50
CA LYS A 107 -6.95 7.74 2.62
C LYS A 107 -6.89 8.62 1.39
N TYR A 108 -6.40 9.85 1.53
CA TYR A 108 -6.22 10.76 0.42
C TYR A 108 -5.18 10.22 -0.58
N GLY A 109 -4.02 9.79 -0.08
CA GLY A 109 -2.97 9.18 -0.90
C GLY A 109 -3.42 7.91 -1.62
N CYS A 110 -4.18 7.03 -0.97
CA CYS A 110 -4.76 5.86 -1.62
C CYS A 110 -5.76 6.22 -2.72
N ALA A 111 -6.62 7.23 -2.49
CA ALA A 111 -7.59 7.65 -3.51
C ALA A 111 -6.91 8.20 -4.78
N LEU A 112 -5.83 8.97 -4.59
CA LEU A 112 -5.00 9.48 -5.69
C LEU A 112 -4.31 8.33 -6.47
N LEU A 113 -3.73 7.36 -5.75
CA LEU A 113 -3.14 6.17 -6.37
C LEU A 113 -4.15 5.42 -7.24
N TYR A 114 -5.33 5.12 -6.70
CA TYR A 114 -6.35 4.39 -7.46
C TYR A 114 -6.93 5.20 -8.62
N LYS A 115 -7.05 6.53 -8.46
CA LYS A 115 -7.40 7.43 -9.57
C LYS A 115 -6.38 7.34 -10.71
N ALA A 116 -5.08 7.41 -10.39
CA ALA A 116 -4.02 7.30 -11.38
C ALA A 116 -4.04 5.94 -12.10
N GLN A 117 -4.31 4.85 -11.37
CA GLN A 117 -4.43 3.51 -11.94
C GLN A 117 -5.63 3.37 -12.89
N ASP A 118 -6.80 3.92 -12.50
CA ASP A 118 -8.00 3.91 -13.35
C ASP A 118 -7.80 4.72 -14.64
N GLU A 119 -7.04 5.82 -14.57
CA GLU A 119 -6.70 6.66 -15.74
C GLU A 119 -5.64 6.02 -16.64
N ALA A 120 -4.73 5.24 -16.06
CA ALA A 120 -3.71 4.48 -16.78
C ALA A 120 -4.26 3.22 -17.47
N ASP A 121 -5.42 2.68 -17.03
CA ASP A 121 -6.03 1.50 -17.64
C ASP A 121 -6.68 1.82 -19.00
N PRO A 122 -6.12 1.33 -20.14
CA PRO A 122 -6.69 1.57 -21.46
C PRO A 122 -8.10 0.98 -21.63
N LEU A 123 -8.53 0.07 -20.76
CA LEU A 123 -9.88 -0.53 -20.75
C LEU A 123 -10.87 0.24 -19.87
N GLY A 124 -10.41 1.08 -18.94
CA GLY A 124 -11.25 1.89 -18.05
C GLY A 124 -12.06 2.97 -18.77
N THR A 125 -11.64 3.37 -19.97
CA THR A 125 -12.30 4.38 -20.81
C THR A 125 -13.52 3.87 -21.58
N VAL A 126 -13.88 2.59 -21.47
CA VAL A 126 -15.13 2.07 -22.06
C VAL A 126 -16.31 2.54 -21.19
N PRO A 127 -17.22 3.40 -21.70
CA PRO A 127 -18.34 3.86 -20.89
C PRO A 127 -19.18 2.67 -20.45
N LYS A 128 -19.31 2.47 -19.13
CA LYS A 128 -20.29 1.53 -18.56
C LYS A 128 -21.68 2.00 -18.97
N LYS A 129 -22.17 1.46 -20.09
CA LYS A 129 -23.50 1.75 -20.58
C LYS A 129 -24.51 1.04 -19.68
N GLU A 130 -25.21 1.84 -18.88
CA GLU A 130 -26.40 1.44 -18.14
C GLU A 130 -27.43 0.82 -19.10
N GLY A 131 -28.09 -0.25 -18.62
CA GLY A 131 -28.69 -1.27 -19.46
C GLY A 131 -30.05 -0.95 -20.07
N GLU A 132 -30.42 -1.79 -21.04
CA GLU A 132 -31.81 -2.14 -21.31
C GLU A 132 -31.92 -3.61 -21.70
N VAL A 133 -32.73 -4.34 -20.92
CA VAL A 133 -33.04 -5.76 -21.06
C VAL A 133 -34.21 -5.96 -22.02
N LYS A 134 -34.08 -6.92 -22.94
CA LYS A 134 -35.12 -7.84 -23.48
C LYS A 134 -34.37 -8.92 -24.29
N GLY A 135 -34.24 -10.18 -23.85
CA GLY A 135 -35.26 -11.25 -23.88
C GLY A 135 -35.52 -11.68 -25.35
N ASP A 136 -35.32 -12.90 -25.84
CA ASP A 136 -35.30 -14.26 -25.24
C ASP A 136 -34.80 -15.31 -26.28
N SER A 137 -34.37 -16.47 -25.76
CA SER A 137 -34.33 -17.85 -26.29
C SER A 137 -33.20 -18.40 -27.21
N ASP A 138 -32.37 -19.24 -26.56
CA ASP A 138 -31.93 -20.62 -26.88
C ASP A 138 -31.40 -21.02 -28.27
N LYS A 139 -30.10 -21.39 -28.35
CA LYS A 139 -29.63 -22.80 -28.24
C LYS A 139 -28.11 -22.94 -28.49
N GLU A 140 -27.47 -23.61 -27.54
CA GLU A 140 -26.46 -24.68 -27.68
C GLU A 140 -25.16 -24.45 -28.50
N GLY A 141 -24.03 -24.48 -27.77
CA GLY A 141 -22.85 -25.28 -28.11
C GLY A 141 -21.82 -24.67 -29.06
N SER A 142 -20.68 -24.21 -28.53
CA SER A 142 -19.34 -24.65 -28.97
C SER A 142 -18.24 -23.92 -28.21
N VAL A 143 -17.41 -24.71 -27.53
CA VAL A 143 -16.04 -24.44 -27.10
C VAL A 143 -15.24 -23.61 -28.12
N LYS A 144 -14.53 -22.57 -27.63
CA LYS A 144 -13.17 -22.26 -28.12
C LYS A 144 -12.37 -21.38 -27.14
N SER A 145 -11.31 -22.00 -26.63
CA SER A 145 -10.11 -21.42 -26.05
C SER A 145 -9.44 -20.40 -26.98
N VAL A 146 -8.92 -19.30 -26.44
CA VAL A 146 -7.82 -18.52 -27.05
C VAL A 146 -6.80 -18.18 -25.97
N THR A 147 -5.74 -18.97 -25.97
CA THR A 147 -4.38 -18.65 -25.55
C THR A 147 -3.78 -17.71 -26.60
N GLY A 148 -3.04 -16.68 -26.18
CA GLY A 148 -2.45 -15.69 -27.09
C GLY A 148 -1.08 -15.21 -26.63
N GLU A 149 -0.09 -16.11 -26.66
CA GLU A 149 1.33 -15.73 -26.81
C GLU A 149 1.68 -15.79 -28.30
N SER A 150 2.22 -14.70 -28.87
CA SER A 150 3.30 -14.80 -29.86
C SER A 150 3.93 -13.44 -30.18
N SER A 151 5.12 -13.25 -29.66
CA SER A 151 6.36 -12.86 -30.35
C SER A 151 6.28 -12.48 -31.85
N THR A 152 6.87 -11.34 -32.20
CA THR A 152 7.49 -11.15 -33.53
C THR A 152 8.89 -10.55 -33.40
N THR A 153 9.83 -11.22 -34.05
CA THR A 153 11.27 -11.02 -34.11
C THR A 153 11.72 -10.06 -35.24
N THR A 154 12.75 -9.26 -34.95
CA THR A 154 13.92 -8.88 -35.80
C THR A 154 13.75 -8.24 -37.19
N THR A 155 14.47 -7.13 -37.45
CA THR A 155 15.62 -7.06 -38.39
C THR A 155 16.44 -5.77 -38.21
N VAL A 156 17.73 -5.87 -38.55
CA VAL A 156 18.85 -4.92 -38.35
C VAL A 156 19.24 -4.25 -39.68
N ALA A 157 19.64 -2.96 -39.59
CA ALA A 157 20.57 -2.12 -40.38
C ALA A 157 20.82 -2.34 -41.89
N ASN A 158 20.95 -1.22 -42.62
CA ASN A 158 22.03 -1.02 -43.60
C ASN A 158 22.32 0.47 -43.87
N ASN A 159 23.60 0.84 -43.75
CA ASN A 159 24.22 2.06 -44.26
C ASN A 159 24.60 1.90 -45.74
N THR A 160 24.54 2.96 -46.53
CA THR A 160 25.43 3.13 -47.70
C THR A 160 25.57 4.62 -48.05
N GLU A 161 26.81 5.10 -48.09
CA GLU A 161 27.24 6.43 -48.57
C GLU A 161 27.35 6.47 -50.11
N GLY A 162 27.29 7.67 -50.69
CA GLY A 162 27.69 7.92 -52.09
C GLY A 162 27.25 9.30 -52.63
N GLU A 163 28.22 10.21 -52.75
CA GLU A 163 28.14 11.61 -53.21
C GLU A 163 27.60 11.82 -54.64
N THR A 164 27.06 13.01 -54.92
CA THR A 164 27.49 13.91 -56.03
C THR A 164 26.81 15.29 -55.95
N ALA A 165 27.57 16.32 -56.33
CA ALA A 165 27.29 17.75 -56.21
C ALA A 165 26.45 18.35 -57.35
N ASP A 166 25.76 19.47 -57.10
CA ASP A 166 25.71 20.63 -58.03
C ASP A 166 25.21 21.91 -57.32
N GLU A 167 25.77 23.06 -57.70
CA GLU A 167 25.56 24.40 -57.14
C GLU A 167 24.39 25.16 -57.80
N GLY A 168 23.71 26.07 -57.08
CA GLY A 168 22.72 26.95 -57.70
C GLY A 168 22.02 27.97 -56.79
N LYS A 169 22.74 29.06 -56.47
CA LYS A 169 22.34 30.47 -56.27
C LYS A 169 20.89 30.93 -55.93
N ASP A 170 20.91 31.89 -55.00
CA ASP A 170 20.20 33.18 -54.92
C ASP A 170 18.88 33.32 -54.11
N GLN A 171 19.03 34.14 -53.06
CA GLN A 171 18.21 35.28 -52.60
C GLN A 171 16.99 35.08 -51.68
N GLU A 172 17.15 35.64 -50.48
CA GLU A 172 16.29 36.61 -49.76
C GLU A 172 14.78 36.29 -49.68
N GLU A 173 14.26 36.12 -48.46
CA GLU A 173 13.60 37.23 -47.75
C GLU A 173 13.41 36.87 -46.26
N ASP A 174 13.81 37.83 -45.45
CA ASP A 174 13.70 37.97 -44.00
C ASP A 174 12.22 38.24 -43.68
N ASP A 175 11.53 37.31 -43.02
CA ASP A 175 10.13 37.49 -42.61
C ASP A 175 10.04 37.61 -41.10
N GLU A 176 9.34 38.66 -40.69
CA GLU A 176 9.46 39.37 -39.44
C GLU A 176 9.07 38.58 -38.19
N GLU A 177 9.69 38.98 -37.08
CA GLU A 177 9.39 38.58 -35.71
C GLU A 177 7.88 38.59 -35.41
N SER A 178 7.32 37.41 -35.17
CA SER A 178 6.11 37.25 -34.35
C SER A 178 6.53 36.79 -32.96
N ASP A 179 7.09 37.73 -32.19
CA ASP A 179 7.25 37.60 -30.75
C ASP A 179 5.87 37.66 -30.08
N GLY A 180 5.52 36.60 -29.35
CA GLY A 180 4.21 36.47 -28.72
C GLY A 180 3.67 35.04 -28.65
N GLU A 181 4.51 34.00 -28.62
CA GLU A 181 4.13 32.80 -27.91
C GLU A 181 4.40 33.05 -26.43
N ASP A 182 3.33 33.48 -25.78
CA ASP A 182 3.07 33.24 -24.36
C ASP A 182 3.40 31.77 -24.09
N VAL A 183 4.66 31.51 -23.74
CA VAL A 183 5.05 30.27 -23.06
C VAL A 183 4.37 30.41 -21.72
N ALA A 184 3.08 30.05 -21.70
CA ALA A 184 2.39 29.66 -20.50
C ALA A 184 3.38 28.74 -19.81
N GLU A 185 3.96 29.22 -18.71
CA GLU A 185 4.70 28.35 -17.82
C GLU A 185 3.75 27.20 -17.56
N GLY A 186 4.09 26.03 -18.11
CA GLY A 186 3.46 24.81 -17.72
C GLY A 186 3.77 24.70 -16.24
N ASP A 187 2.80 25.11 -15.42
CA ASP A 187 2.54 24.38 -14.19
C ASP A 187 2.41 22.93 -14.68
N GLU A 188 3.53 22.19 -14.62
CA GLU A 188 3.48 20.74 -14.71
C GLU A 188 2.63 20.35 -13.51
N ASP A 189 1.32 20.26 -13.74
CA ASP A 189 0.37 19.81 -12.74
C ASP A 189 0.96 18.54 -12.13
N GLU A 190 1.26 18.62 -10.82
CA GLU A 190 1.83 17.49 -10.11
C GLU A 190 0.94 16.27 -10.36
N SER A 191 1.50 15.21 -10.93
CA SER A 191 0.75 14.00 -11.25
C SER A 191 0.06 13.47 -10.00
N ASP A 192 -1.16 12.94 -10.14
CA ASP A 192 -1.89 12.32 -9.03
C ASP A 192 -1.02 11.27 -8.32
N LEU A 193 -0.15 10.56 -9.06
CA LEU A 193 0.77 9.58 -8.51
C LEU A 193 1.89 10.20 -7.66
N ASP A 194 2.41 11.36 -8.04
CA ASP A 194 3.41 12.10 -7.27
C ASP A 194 2.79 12.65 -5.97
N LEU A 195 1.57 13.18 -6.08
CA LEU A 195 0.83 13.65 -4.92
C LEU A 195 0.45 12.50 -3.98
N ALA A 196 0.07 11.34 -4.52
CA ALA A 196 -0.20 10.13 -3.75
C ALA A 196 1.03 9.74 -2.91
N TRP A 197 2.21 9.71 -3.54
CA TRP A 197 3.47 9.45 -2.83
C TRP A 197 3.70 10.45 -1.71
N LYS A 198 3.55 11.76 -1.98
CA LYS A 198 3.76 12.80 -0.95
C LYS A 198 2.81 12.63 0.24
N MET A 199 1.53 12.37 -0.01
CA MET A 199 0.54 12.20 1.06
C MET A 199 0.85 10.95 1.91
N LEU A 200 1.21 9.84 1.27
CA LEU A 200 1.57 8.60 1.96
C LEU A 200 2.91 8.73 2.70
N ASP A 201 3.87 9.47 2.17
CA ASP A 201 5.17 9.71 2.83
C ASP A 201 5.02 10.59 4.07
N VAL A 202 4.13 11.60 4.04
CA VAL A 202 3.78 12.37 5.24
C VAL A 202 3.13 11.45 6.28
N ALA A 203 2.19 10.59 5.89
CA ALA A 203 1.58 9.61 6.79
C ALA A 203 2.64 8.71 7.43
N ARG A 204 3.58 8.16 6.62
CA ARG A 204 4.72 7.34 7.05
C ARG A 204 5.58 8.08 8.08
N ALA A 205 5.97 9.32 7.78
CA ALA A 205 6.82 10.13 8.65
C ALA A 205 6.18 10.43 10.01
N ILE A 206 4.84 10.53 10.08
CA ILE A 206 4.13 10.72 11.34
C ILE A 206 4.08 9.41 12.15
N VAL A 207 3.74 8.28 11.52
CA VAL A 207 3.65 6.99 12.24
C VAL A 207 5.02 6.46 12.68
N GLU A 208 6.09 6.75 11.94
CA GLU A 208 7.46 6.34 12.29
C GLU A 208 7.98 6.97 13.59
N LYS A 209 7.48 8.17 13.95
CA LYS A 209 7.83 8.82 15.23
C LYS A 209 7.32 8.05 16.45
N HIS A 210 6.30 7.22 16.28
CA HIS A 210 5.71 6.44 17.35
C HIS A 210 6.39 5.06 17.45
N SER A 211 6.88 4.72 18.64
CA SER A 211 7.46 3.39 18.89
C SER A 211 6.34 2.34 18.96
N GLY A 212 6.42 1.31 18.12
CA GLY A 212 5.46 0.20 18.11
C GLY A 212 5.01 -0.16 16.70
N ASP A 213 4.65 -1.41 16.52
CA ASP A 213 4.04 -1.89 15.28
C ASP A 213 2.55 -1.65 15.33
N THR A 214 1.99 -1.20 14.20
CA THR A 214 0.54 -1.00 14.05
C THR A 214 0.13 -1.46 12.67
N MET A 215 -1.15 -1.84 12.53
CA MET A 215 -1.71 -2.12 11.20
C MET A 215 -1.61 -0.90 10.28
N GLU A 216 -1.77 0.31 10.82
CA GLU A 216 -1.63 1.55 10.05
C GLU A 216 -0.24 1.69 9.39
N LYS A 217 0.84 1.26 10.07
CA LYS A 217 2.19 1.21 9.45
C LYS A 217 2.26 0.20 8.31
N VAL A 218 1.64 -0.97 8.46
CA VAL A 218 1.59 -2.00 7.42
C VAL A 218 0.84 -1.46 6.19
N ASP A 219 -0.30 -0.81 6.42
CA ASP A 219 -1.17 -0.28 5.38
C ASP A 219 -0.48 0.85 4.59
N ILE A 220 0.18 1.79 5.28
CA ILE A 220 0.93 2.88 4.66
C ILE A 220 2.11 2.35 3.84
N LEU A 221 2.91 1.43 4.38
CA LEU A 221 4.04 0.84 3.66
C LEU A 221 3.58 0.04 2.43
N SER A 222 2.47 -0.68 2.54
CA SER A 222 1.89 -1.42 1.41
C SER A 222 1.42 -0.46 0.31
N ALA A 223 0.78 0.66 0.67
CA ALA A 223 0.37 1.67 -0.30
C ALA A 223 1.55 2.37 -0.97
N LEU A 224 2.62 2.69 -0.23
CA LEU A 224 3.86 3.22 -0.81
C LEU A 224 4.52 2.24 -1.77
N ALA A 225 4.49 0.95 -1.45
CA ALA A 225 4.99 -0.08 -2.35
C ALA A 225 4.15 -0.18 -3.64
N GLU A 226 2.83 0.01 -3.58
CA GLU A 226 1.98 0.10 -4.77
C GLU A 226 2.29 1.34 -5.63
N VAL A 227 2.51 2.51 -5.00
CA VAL A 227 2.96 3.71 -5.72
C VAL A 227 4.30 3.48 -6.40
N ALA A 228 5.26 2.87 -5.72
CA ALA A 228 6.57 2.55 -6.31
C ALA A 228 6.44 1.56 -7.48
N LEU A 229 5.55 0.58 -7.38
CA LEU A 229 5.29 -0.39 -8.44
C LEU A 229 4.71 0.28 -9.69
N GLU A 230 3.78 1.22 -9.52
CA GLU A 230 3.19 2.01 -10.61
C GLU A 230 4.25 2.89 -11.32
N ARG A 231 5.26 3.33 -10.58
CA ARG A 231 6.42 4.07 -11.12
C ARG A 231 7.50 3.14 -11.69
N GLU A 232 7.23 1.84 -11.76
CA GLU A 232 8.17 0.79 -12.18
C GLU A 232 9.44 0.68 -11.31
N ASP A 233 9.44 1.26 -10.11
CA ASP A 233 10.53 1.13 -9.12
C ASP A 233 10.33 -0.14 -8.29
N ILE A 234 10.73 -1.26 -8.88
CA ILE A 234 10.56 -2.61 -8.32
C ILE A 234 11.36 -2.76 -7.03
N GLU A 235 12.57 -2.22 -6.96
CA GLU A 235 13.44 -2.32 -5.80
C GLU A 235 12.83 -1.63 -4.56
N THR A 236 12.33 -0.40 -4.72
CA THR A 236 11.67 0.32 -3.63
C THR A 236 10.37 -0.37 -3.23
N SER A 237 9.56 -0.77 -4.21
CA SER A 237 8.30 -1.50 -3.96
C SER A 237 8.52 -2.76 -3.14
N LEU A 238 9.48 -3.60 -3.54
CA LEU A 238 9.82 -4.83 -2.82
C LEU A 238 10.34 -4.55 -1.41
N SER A 239 11.18 -3.52 -1.24
CA SER A 239 11.70 -3.12 0.08
C SER A 239 10.57 -2.77 1.05
N ASP A 240 9.61 -1.96 0.59
CA ASP A 240 8.51 -1.50 1.43
C ASP A 240 7.51 -2.61 1.74
N TYR A 241 7.20 -3.49 0.79
CA TYR A 241 6.39 -4.68 1.07
C TYR A 241 7.06 -5.62 2.07
N LEU A 242 8.38 -5.83 2.00
CA LEU A 242 9.09 -6.69 2.96
C LEU A 242 9.11 -6.08 4.37
N LYS A 243 9.24 -4.75 4.48
CA LYS A 243 9.08 -4.06 5.77
C LYS A 243 7.66 -4.23 6.32
N ALA A 244 6.65 -4.03 5.48
CA ALA A 244 5.25 -4.24 5.84
C ALA A 244 5.01 -5.68 6.34
N LEU A 245 5.60 -6.67 5.66
CA LEU A 245 5.47 -8.08 6.02
C LEU A 245 6.09 -8.37 7.38
N SER A 246 7.30 -7.87 7.64
CA SER A 246 7.98 -8.05 8.94
C SER A 246 7.22 -7.43 10.11
N ILE A 247 6.53 -6.31 9.89
CA ILE A 247 5.64 -5.69 10.88
C ILE A 247 4.39 -6.56 11.06
N LEU A 248 3.74 -6.96 9.96
CA LEU A 248 2.51 -7.73 10.00
C LEU A 248 2.68 -9.09 10.69
N GLU A 249 3.77 -9.81 10.45
CA GLU A 249 4.08 -11.10 11.09
C GLU A 249 4.17 -11.01 12.63
N ARG A 250 4.44 -9.83 13.19
CA ARG A 250 4.47 -9.59 14.64
C ARG A 250 3.10 -9.17 15.20
N LEU A 251 2.17 -8.79 14.34
CA LEU A 251 0.85 -8.26 14.72
C LEU A 251 -0.28 -9.29 14.64
N VAL A 252 -0.20 -10.24 13.72
CA VAL A 252 -1.32 -11.15 13.41
C VAL A 252 -0.95 -12.63 13.59
N GLU A 253 -1.97 -13.48 13.68
CA GLU A 253 -1.78 -14.92 13.74
C GLU A 253 -1.10 -15.46 12.47
N PRO A 254 -0.33 -16.56 12.55
CA PRO A 254 0.45 -17.10 11.43
C PRO A 254 -0.37 -17.49 10.19
N ASP A 255 -1.67 -17.74 10.34
CA ASP A 255 -2.60 -18.08 9.28
C ASP A 255 -3.60 -16.95 8.98
N SER A 256 -3.28 -15.72 9.38
CA SER A 256 -4.07 -14.53 9.05
C SER A 256 -4.14 -14.32 7.53
N ARG A 257 -5.34 -14.02 7.03
CA ARG A 257 -5.58 -13.66 5.63
C ARG A 257 -4.71 -12.49 5.16
N HIS A 258 -4.41 -11.53 6.04
CA HIS A 258 -3.54 -10.38 5.71
C HIS A 258 -2.13 -10.83 5.31
N LEU A 259 -1.60 -11.89 5.93
CA LEU A 259 -0.29 -12.43 5.56
C LEU A 259 -0.34 -13.07 4.17
N ALA A 260 -1.42 -13.79 3.82
CA ALA A 260 -1.59 -14.34 2.49
C ALA A 260 -1.66 -13.25 1.42
N GLU A 261 -2.44 -12.20 1.68
CA GLU A 261 -2.58 -11.06 0.78
C GLU A 261 -1.25 -10.37 0.52
N LEU A 262 -0.48 -10.06 1.58
CA LEU A 262 0.78 -9.35 1.43
C LEU A 262 1.86 -10.21 0.75
N ASN A 263 1.90 -11.52 1.04
CA ASN A 263 2.77 -12.46 0.30
C ASN A 263 2.40 -12.51 -1.19
N PHE A 264 1.11 -12.44 -1.52
CA PHE A 264 0.68 -12.39 -2.91
C PHE A 264 1.07 -11.08 -3.60
N ARG A 265 0.95 -9.93 -2.93
CA ARG A 265 1.42 -8.64 -3.47
C ARG A 265 2.93 -8.64 -3.75
N ILE A 266 3.75 -9.21 -2.85
CA ILE A 266 5.20 -9.40 -3.07
C ILE A 266 5.46 -10.29 -4.30
N CYS A 267 4.72 -11.39 -4.45
CA CYS A 267 4.82 -12.25 -5.63
C CYS A 267 4.56 -11.47 -6.92
N LEU A 268 3.51 -10.64 -6.97
CA LEU A 268 3.20 -9.81 -8.13
C LEU A 268 4.30 -8.79 -8.43
N CYS A 269 4.83 -8.12 -7.40
CA CYS A 269 5.95 -7.19 -7.55
C CYS A 269 7.18 -7.86 -8.19
N LEU A 270 7.54 -9.06 -7.73
CA LEU A 270 8.67 -9.83 -8.27
C LEU A 270 8.44 -10.31 -9.70
N GLU A 271 7.20 -10.69 -10.05
CA GLU A 271 6.84 -11.05 -11.42
C GLU A 271 6.95 -9.87 -12.38
N ILE A 272 6.45 -8.69 -11.99
CA ILE A 272 6.61 -7.45 -12.77
C ILE A 272 8.10 -7.13 -12.93
N GLY A 273 8.88 -7.34 -11.86
CA GLY A 273 10.34 -7.24 -11.86
C GLY A 273 11.09 -8.32 -12.65
N SER A 274 10.39 -9.22 -13.36
CA SER A 274 10.99 -10.34 -14.10
C SER A 274 11.89 -11.26 -13.25
N LYS A 275 11.53 -11.45 -11.96
CA LYS A 275 12.20 -12.34 -10.99
C LYS A 275 11.28 -13.49 -10.54
N PRO A 276 10.78 -14.35 -11.46
CA PRO A 276 9.80 -15.38 -11.13
C PRO A 276 10.34 -16.43 -10.15
N GLU A 277 11.65 -16.72 -10.16
CA GLU A 277 12.27 -17.68 -9.23
C GLU A 277 12.17 -17.21 -7.78
N GLU A 278 12.30 -15.90 -7.55
CA GLU A 278 12.16 -15.28 -6.24
C GLU A 278 10.68 -15.16 -5.82
N ALA A 279 9.74 -15.08 -6.77
CA ALA A 279 8.31 -14.95 -6.51
C ALA A 279 7.67 -16.25 -5.97
N ILE A 280 8.12 -17.42 -6.43
CA ILE A 280 7.60 -18.75 -6.07
C ILE A 280 7.45 -18.96 -4.55
N PRO A 281 8.46 -18.73 -3.69
CA PRO A 281 8.34 -18.97 -2.26
C PRO A 281 7.24 -18.13 -1.60
N PHE A 282 7.04 -16.88 -2.04
CA PHE A 282 5.97 -16.02 -1.54
C PHE A 282 4.58 -16.54 -1.94
N CYS A 283 4.42 -16.97 -3.19
CA CYS A 283 3.17 -17.55 -3.65
C CYS A 283 2.83 -18.86 -2.91
N GLN A 284 3.83 -19.74 -2.71
CA GLN A 284 3.68 -20.97 -1.91
C GLN A 284 3.31 -20.66 -0.45
N LYS A 285 3.91 -19.62 0.15
CA LYS A 285 3.58 -19.16 1.49
C LYS A 285 2.14 -18.68 1.58
N ALA A 286 1.66 -17.88 0.63
CA ALA A 286 0.28 -17.42 0.57
C ALA A 286 -0.72 -18.59 0.47
N ILE A 287 -0.44 -19.59 -0.39
CA ILE A 287 -1.24 -20.83 -0.51
C ILE A 287 -1.29 -21.58 0.83
N SER A 288 -0.15 -21.76 1.48
CA SER A 288 -0.04 -22.47 2.76
C SER A 288 -0.87 -21.79 3.86
N ILE A 289 -0.83 -20.46 3.93
CA ILE A 289 -1.63 -19.66 4.86
C ILE A 289 -3.12 -19.86 4.58
N CYS A 290 -3.56 -19.73 3.32
CA CYS A 290 -4.96 -19.92 2.94
C CYS A 290 -5.48 -21.30 3.34
N LYS A 291 -4.70 -22.35 3.07
CA LYS A 291 -5.05 -23.73 3.45
C LYS A 291 -5.16 -23.92 4.96
N SER A 292 -4.20 -23.38 5.71
CA SER A 292 -4.18 -23.47 7.18
C SER A 292 -5.40 -22.77 7.79
N ARG A 293 -5.76 -21.58 7.27
CA ARG A 293 -6.94 -20.83 7.71
C ARG A 293 -8.24 -21.56 7.40
N VAL A 294 -8.37 -22.11 6.19
CA VAL A 294 -9.53 -22.93 5.79
C VAL A 294 -9.68 -24.15 6.69
N GLU A 295 -8.59 -24.85 6.99
CA GLU A 295 -8.62 -26.00 7.89
C GLU A 295 -9.09 -25.62 9.30
N ARG A 296 -8.54 -24.54 9.86
CA ARG A 296 -8.94 -24.04 11.19
C ARG A 296 -10.42 -23.66 11.22
N LEU A 297 -10.91 -22.91 10.22
CA LEU A 297 -12.32 -22.52 10.13
C LEU A 297 -13.26 -23.72 10.01
N LYS A 298 -12.87 -24.75 9.24
CA LYS A 298 -13.64 -26.00 9.14
C LYS A 298 -13.72 -26.74 10.48
N ASN A 299 -12.61 -26.79 11.22
CA ASN A 299 -12.57 -27.42 12.54
C ASN A 299 -13.45 -26.67 13.54
N GLU A 300 -13.38 -25.34 13.58
CA GLU A 300 -14.24 -24.50 14.42
C GLU A 300 -15.73 -24.68 14.09
N ALA A 301 -16.08 -24.77 12.81
CA ALA A 301 -17.46 -25.02 12.37
C ALA A 301 -17.97 -26.40 12.84
N ASN A 302 -17.14 -27.44 12.76
CA ASN A 302 -17.48 -28.79 13.22
C ASN A 302 -17.67 -28.86 14.74
N ASP A 303 -16.86 -28.14 15.51
CA ASP A 303 -16.97 -28.09 16.98
C ASP A 303 -18.27 -27.41 17.45
N LEU A 304 -18.74 -26.40 16.71
CA LEU A 304 -20.03 -25.72 16.98
C LEU A 304 -21.23 -26.66 16.74
N VAL A 305 -21.19 -27.46 15.68
CA VAL A 305 -22.24 -28.46 15.38
C VAL A 305 -22.27 -29.58 16.43
N THR A 306 -21.10 -30.03 16.88
CA THR A 306 -20.97 -31.09 17.90
C THR A 306 -21.45 -30.62 19.27
N SER A 307 -21.23 -29.35 19.62
CA SER A 307 -21.68 -28.75 20.88
C SER A 307 -23.19 -28.53 20.91
N THR A 308 -23.78 -28.13 19.78
CA THR A 308 -25.25 -27.95 19.65
C THR A 308 -26.00 -29.28 19.75
N SER A 309 -25.41 -30.37 19.27
CA SER A 309 -26.01 -31.71 19.35
C SER A 309 -26.06 -32.27 20.77
N LYS A 310 -25.12 -31.90 21.65
CA LYS A 310 -25.09 -32.33 23.06
C LYS A 310 -26.08 -31.59 23.96
N VAL A 311 -26.45 -30.35 23.62
CA VAL A 311 -27.42 -29.55 24.39
C VAL A 311 -28.86 -30.05 24.18
N ASN A 312 -29.19 -30.52 22.97
CA ASN A 312 -30.53 -31.00 22.64
C ASN A 312 -30.90 -32.37 23.26
N GLU A 313 -29.95 -33.10 23.85
CA GLU A 313 -30.24 -34.35 24.58
C GLU A 313 -30.61 -34.11 26.06
N SER A 314 -30.47 -32.90 26.62
CA SER A 314 -30.59 -32.68 28.07
C SER A 314 -31.64 -31.67 28.58
N GLU A 315 -32.39 -30.95 27.73
CA GLU A 315 -33.38 -29.97 28.23
C GLU A 315 -34.82 -30.23 27.77
N SER A 316 -35.55 -30.97 28.61
CA SER A 316 -36.98 -30.75 28.79
C SER A 316 -37.16 -29.61 29.79
N GLY A 317 -37.38 -28.40 29.26
CA GLY A 317 -38.02 -27.30 30.00
C GLY A 317 -37.12 -26.13 30.42
N GLN A 318 -37.03 -25.10 29.57
CA GLN A 318 -37.32 -23.70 29.94
C GLN A 318 -37.26 -22.79 28.69
N THR A 319 -38.34 -22.05 28.47
CA THR A 319 -38.55 -21.17 27.31
C THR A 319 -38.20 -19.71 27.69
N LEU A 320 -37.78 -18.94 26.67
CA LEU A 320 -37.50 -17.50 26.63
C LEU A 320 -36.09 -17.02 27.05
N GLN A 321 -35.05 -17.47 26.34
CA GLN A 321 -33.83 -16.66 26.09
C GLN A 321 -32.96 -17.14 24.89
N GLN A 322 -33.43 -18.08 24.06
CA GLN A 322 -32.63 -18.71 22.99
C GLN A 322 -32.58 -17.96 21.65
N SER A 323 -33.38 -16.91 21.44
CA SER A 323 -33.52 -16.30 20.10
C SER A 323 -32.32 -15.49 19.63
N SER A 324 -31.56 -14.85 20.54
CA SER A 324 -30.39 -14.02 20.16
C SER A 324 -29.09 -14.81 19.99
N SER A 325 -28.90 -15.89 20.75
CA SER A 325 -27.69 -16.72 20.66
C SER A 325 -27.68 -17.58 19.40
N THR A 326 -28.84 -18.11 19.00
CA THR A 326 -28.98 -18.88 17.75
C THR A 326 -28.76 -18.01 16.51
N THR A 327 -29.25 -16.77 16.50
CA THR A 327 -29.03 -15.85 15.37
C THR A 327 -27.57 -15.41 15.25
N GLN A 328 -26.89 -15.14 16.36
CA GLN A 328 -25.49 -14.71 16.34
C GLN A 328 -24.54 -15.86 15.97
N SER A 329 -24.84 -17.10 16.41
CA SER A 329 -24.11 -18.29 15.99
C SER A 329 -24.33 -18.63 14.51
N ALA A 330 -25.53 -18.40 13.98
CA ALA A 330 -25.83 -18.63 12.57
C ALA A 330 -25.15 -17.60 11.65
N ILE A 331 -25.14 -16.32 12.04
CA ILE A 331 -24.41 -15.26 11.33
C ILE A 331 -22.91 -15.57 11.34
N SER A 332 -22.33 -15.91 12.49
CA SER A 332 -20.91 -16.27 12.59
C SER A 332 -20.54 -17.52 11.79
N ALA A 333 -21.46 -18.49 11.65
CA ALA A 333 -21.22 -19.66 10.81
C ALA A 333 -21.26 -19.32 9.31
N ALA A 334 -22.20 -18.47 8.90
CA ALA A 334 -22.29 -17.98 7.52
C ALA A 334 -21.06 -17.15 7.12
N ASP A 335 -20.58 -16.28 8.01
CA ASP A 335 -19.37 -15.50 7.80
C ASP A 335 -18.14 -16.41 7.60
N LYS A 336 -17.97 -17.43 8.47
CA LYS A 336 -16.90 -18.42 8.34
C LYS A 336 -16.98 -19.21 7.03
N GLU A 337 -18.17 -19.62 6.62
CA GLU A 337 -18.36 -20.36 5.36
C GLU A 337 -18.00 -19.49 4.15
N SER A 338 -18.42 -18.22 4.15
CA SER A 338 -18.04 -17.27 3.10
C SER A 338 -16.52 -17.02 3.05
N GLU A 339 -15.87 -16.95 4.22
CA GLU A 339 -14.41 -16.82 4.31
C GLU A 339 -13.72 -18.07 3.74
N ILE A 340 -14.20 -19.28 4.09
CA ILE A 340 -13.70 -20.55 3.54
C ILE A 340 -13.81 -20.56 2.02
N GLU A 341 -14.94 -20.16 1.46
CA GLU A 341 -15.16 -20.13 0.01
C GLU A 341 -14.15 -19.20 -0.68
N THR A 342 -14.01 -17.96 -0.17
CA THR A 342 -13.07 -16.98 -0.74
C THR A 342 -11.62 -17.46 -0.68
N LEU A 343 -11.17 -18.00 0.45
CA LEU A 343 -9.80 -18.49 0.62
C LEU A 343 -9.52 -19.76 -0.20
N THR A 344 -10.52 -20.63 -0.36
CA THR A 344 -10.40 -21.82 -1.22
C THR A 344 -10.27 -21.40 -2.68
N GLY A 345 -11.08 -20.45 -3.14
CA GLY A 345 -10.99 -19.89 -4.49
C GLY A 345 -9.62 -19.24 -4.75
N LEU A 346 -9.17 -18.40 -3.82
CA LEU A 346 -7.85 -17.76 -3.90
C LEU A 346 -6.71 -18.79 -3.95
N SER A 347 -6.75 -19.81 -3.09
CA SER A 347 -5.73 -20.86 -3.07
C SER A 347 -5.64 -21.60 -4.41
N VAL A 348 -6.77 -21.89 -5.06
CA VAL A 348 -6.78 -22.56 -6.37
C VAL A 348 -6.17 -21.68 -7.46
N GLU A 349 -6.46 -20.38 -7.44
CA GLU A 349 -5.92 -19.45 -8.43
C GLU A 349 -4.41 -19.25 -8.26
N LEU A 350 -3.95 -19.13 -7.02
CA LEU A 350 -2.53 -19.08 -6.70
C LEU A 350 -1.81 -20.36 -7.14
N GLU A 351 -2.39 -21.54 -6.95
CA GLU A 351 -1.81 -22.81 -7.40
C GLU A 351 -1.65 -22.87 -8.92
N LYS A 352 -2.67 -22.45 -9.68
CA LYS A 352 -2.56 -22.34 -11.14
C LYS A 352 -1.43 -21.38 -11.53
N LYS A 353 -1.35 -20.24 -10.85
CA LYS A 353 -0.32 -19.22 -11.12
C LYS A 353 1.09 -19.78 -10.89
N VAL A 354 1.35 -20.41 -9.74
CA VAL A 354 2.63 -21.10 -9.48
C VAL A 354 2.95 -22.12 -10.56
N TRP A 355 1.95 -22.91 -10.99
CA TRP A 355 2.15 -23.91 -12.02
C TRP A 355 2.52 -23.31 -13.38
N ILE A 356 1.87 -22.20 -13.77
CA ILE A 356 2.17 -21.46 -15.01
C ILE A 356 3.59 -20.89 -14.93
N THR A 357 3.92 -20.19 -13.84
CA THR A 357 5.23 -19.57 -13.64
C THR A 357 6.35 -20.62 -13.69
N LEU A 358 6.19 -21.76 -13.01
CA LEU A 358 7.15 -22.87 -13.06
C LEU A 358 7.28 -23.46 -14.47
N SER A 359 6.16 -23.61 -15.20
CA SER A 359 6.17 -24.18 -16.54
C SER A 359 6.89 -23.27 -17.54
N LEU A 360 6.70 -21.95 -17.42
CA LEU A 360 7.38 -20.95 -18.24
C LEU A 360 8.89 -20.87 -17.93
N SER A 361 9.28 -20.89 -16.65
CA SER A 361 10.69 -20.95 -16.26
C SER A 361 11.39 -22.21 -16.79
N LEU A 362 10.70 -23.36 -16.80
CA LEU A 362 11.24 -24.60 -17.39
C LEU A 362 11.35 -24.54 -18.92
N LEU A 363 10.42 -23.86 -19.60
CA LEU A 363 10.45 -23.67 -21.05
C LEU A 363 11.60 -22.75 -21.49
N ASN A 364 11.90 -21.71 -20.72
CA ASN A 364 13.00 -20.77 -21.00
C ASN A 364 14.40 -21.39 -20.79
N PHE A 365 14.48 -22.58 -20.18
CA PHE A 365 15.74 -23.29 -19.92
C PHE A 365 16.10 -24.33 -21.00
N VAL A 366 15.23 -24.55 -22.00
CA VAL A 366 15.42 -25.48 -23.14
C VAL A 366 15.60 -24.67 -24.42
#